data_AF-A0A2H5YVY0-F1
#
_entry.id   AF-A0A2H5YVY0-F1
#
_cell.length_a   1.000
_cell.length_b   1.000
_cell.length_c   1.000
_cell.angle_alpha   90.00
_cell.angle_beta   90.00
_cell.angle_gamma   90.00
#
_symmetry.space_group_name_H-M   'P 1'
#
loop_
_entity.id
_entity.type
_entity.pdbx_description
1 polymer ?
#
loop_
_entity_poly.entity_id
_entity_poly.type
_entity_poly.pdbx_seq_one_letter_code
_entity_poly.pdbx_strand_id
1 'polypeptide(L)'
;MEVHAFQPVGRRSGQPDVLLFRDREGRYYLRPGCSGRLVRLTARDAQRLLRQYQYRPILSGAWLTYDEVIQVDCPLLDGRGSTPAD
;
A
#
# COMPACT_ATOMS: atom_id res chain seq x y z
N MET A 1 2.51 14.58 16.46
CA MET A 1 3.02 14.87 15.11
C MET A 1 3.05 13.56 14.35
N GLU A 2 2.18 13.38 13.37
CA GLU A 2 2.28 12.22 12.49
C GLU A 2 3.43 12.44 11.51
N VAL A 3 4.48 11.63 11.65
CA VAL A 3 5.64 11.71 10.78
C VAL A 3 5.27 11.03 9.46
N HIS A 4 5.25 11.80 8.38
CA HIS A 4 5.07 11.26 7.03
C HIS A 4 6.32 10.45 6.66
N ALA A 5 6.22 9.15 6.88
CA ALA A 5 7.36 8.25 6.96
C ALA A 5 7.44 7.26 5.81
N PHE A 6 6.36 7.06 5.04
CA PHE A 6 6.28 6.01 4.03
C PHE A 6 5.95 6.55 2.65
N GLN A 7 6.62 6.05 1.63
CA GLN A 7 6.37 6.41 0.24
C GLN A 7 5.93 5.17 -0.53
N PRO A 8 4.80 5.22 -1.27
CA PRO A 8 4.40 4.12 -2.14
C PRO A 8 5.37 4.02 -3.32
N VAL A 9 5.87 2.81 -3.59
CA VAL A 9 6.88 2.54 -4.63
C VAL A 9 6.45 1.46 -5.62
N GLY A 10 5.42 0.68 -5.30
CA GLY A 10 4.91 -0.33 -6.22
C GLY A 10 3.47 -0.75 -5.94
N ARG A 11 2.74 -1.09 -7.01
CA ARG A 11 1.36 -1.59 -6.98
C ARG A 11 1.24 -2.92 -7.70
N ARG A 12 0.57 -3.91 -7.12
CA ARG A 12 0.37 -5.21 -7.77
C ARG A 12 -0.69 -5.11 -8.89
N SER A 13 -0.36 -5.56 -10.11
CA SER A 13 -1.21 -5.37 -11.31
C SER A 13 -2.59 -6.03 -11.25
N GLY A 14 -2.81 -7.02 -10.37
CA GLY A 14 -4.10 -7.70 -10.21
C GLY A 14 -4.80 -7.49 -8.86
N GLN A 15 -4.14 -6.80 -7.92
CA GLN A 15 -4.67 -6.48 -6.59
C GLN A 15 -4.15 -5.09 -6.22
N PRO A 16 -4.81 -4.02 -6.69
CA PRO A 16 -4.28 -2.66 -6.59
C PRO A 16 -4.17 -2.14 -5.16
N ASP A 17 -4.89 -2.77 -4.23
CA ASP A 17 -4.83 -2.53 -2.80
C ASP A 17 -3.59 -3.17 -2.12
N VAL A 18 -2.85 -4.01 -2.83
CA VAL A 18 -1.58 -4.57 -2.39
C VAL A 18 -0.44 -3.67 -2.86
N LEU A 19 0.20 -3.00 -1.90
CA LEU A 19 1.16 -1.94 -2.14
C LEU A 19 2.52 -2.21 -1.48
N LEU A 20 3.57 -1.80 -2.18
CA LEU A 20 4.92 -1.73 -1.63
C LEU A 20 5.23 -0.29 -1.22
N PHE A 21 5.81 -0.15 -0.04
CA PHE A 21 6.26 1.12 0.52
C PHE A 21 7.75 1.07 0.81
N ARG A 22 8.38 2.25 0.78
CA ARG A 22 9.69 2.49 1.39
C ARG A 22 9.58 3.54 2.47
N ASP A 23 10.41 3.47 3.50
CA ASP A 23 10.53 4.55 4.45
C ASP A 23 11.71 5.50 4.15
N ARG A 24 11.90 6.51 5.00
CA ARG A 24 12.97 7.52 4.88
C ARG A 24 14.37 6.93 5.00
N GLU A 25 14.51 5.80 5.69
CA GLU A 25 15.77 5.06 5.84
C GLU A 25 16.01 4.09 4.68
N GLY A 26 15.06 3.96 3.74
CA GLY A 26 15.15 3.04 2.61
C GLY A 26 14.74 1.61 2.93
N ARG A 27 14.09 1.36 4.07
CA ARG A 27 13.53 0.05 4.43
C ARG A 27 12.23 -0.18 3.67
N TYR A 28 12.00 -1.41 3.24
CA TYR A 28 10.84 -1.78 2.44
C TYR A 28 9.75 -2.45 3.28
N TYR A 29 8.50 -2.16 2.93
CA TYR A 29 7.32 -2.71 3.58
C TYR A 29 6.29 -3.13 2.53
N LEU A 30 5.58 -4.21 2.82
CA LEU A 30 4.43 -4.68 2.05
C LEU A 30 3.15 -4.41 2.85
N ARG A 31 2.16 -3.83 2.20
CA ARG A 31 0.77 -3.85 2.67
C ARG A 31 0.01 -4.93 1.89
N PRO A 32 -0.38 -6.04 2.52
CA PRO A 32 -0.97 -7.20 1.83
C PRO A 32 -2.46 -7.03 1.44
N GLY A 33 -2.98 -5.81 1.48
CA GLY A 33 -4.37 -5.46 1.18
C GLY A 33 -4.87 -4.35 2.10
N CYS A 34 -6.12 -3.92 1.91
CA CYS A 34 -6.73 -2.87 2.72
C CYS A 34 -6.80 -3.21 4.21
N SER A 35 -6.57 -2.20 5.06
CA SER A 35 -6.48 -2.35 6.52
C SER A 35 -5.42 -3.35 7.00
N GLY A 36 -4.59 -3.87 6.10
CA GLY A 36 -3.51 -4.79 6.40
C GLY A 36 -2.37 -4.07 7.10
N ARG A 37 -1.78 -4.72 8.12
CA ARG A 37 -0.58 -4.23 8.77
C ARG A 37 0.60 -4.25 7.79
N LEU A 38 1.47 -3.25 7.90
CA LEU A 38 2.73 -3.23 7.16
C LEU A 38 3.63 -4.39 7.61
N VAL A 39 4.05 -5.19 6.65
CA VAL A 39 5.01 -6.28 6.84
C VAL A 39 6.37 -5.81 6.33
N ARG A 40 7.36 -5.80 7.21
CA ARG A 40 8.73 -5.44 6.83
C ARG A 40 9.31 -6.49 5.88
N LEU A 41 9.91 -6.04 4.78
CA LEU A 41 10.60 -6.89 3.82
C LEU A 41 12.11 -6.72 3.92
N THR A 42 12.84 -7.74 3.47
CA THR A 42 14.25 -7.58 3.12
C THR A 42 14.37 -6.78 1.83
N ALA A 43 15.50 -6.09 1.63
CA ALA A 43 15.78 -5.40 0.36
C ALA A 43 15.76 -6.37 -0.83
N ARG A 44 16.22 -7.62 -0.61
CA ARG A 44 16.23 -8.67 -1.64
C ARG A 44 14.82 -9.06 -2.06
N ASP A 45 13.91 -9.26 -1.11
CA ASP A 45 12.53 -9.64 -1.40
C ASP A 45 11.77 -8.50 -2.08
N ALA A 46 11.95 -7.27 -1.63
CA ALA A 46 11.36 -6.09 -2.26
C ALA A 46 11.81 -5.95 -3.73
N GLN A 47 13.11 -6.10 -4.00
CA GLN A 47 13.64 -6.08 -5.36
C GLN A 47 13.10 -7.24 -6.20
N ARG A 48 12.97 -8.43 -5.61
CA ARG A 48 12.40 -9.59 -6.30
C ARG A 48 10.94 -9.34 -6.67
N LEU A 49 10.13 -8.78 -5.78
CA LEU A 49 8.73 -8.42 -6.05
C LEU A 49 8.62 -7.39 -7.18
N LEU A 50 9.43 -6.34 -7.15
CA LEU A 50 9.45 -5.29 -8.18
C LEU A 50 9.87 -5.83 -9.57
N ARG A 51 10.81 -6.79 -9.62
CA ARG A 51 11.32 -7.34 -10.89
C ARG A 51 10.48 -8.50 -11.44
N GLN A 52 9.90 -9.35 -10.59
CA GLN A 52 9.32 -10.63 -11.01
C GLN A 52 7.80 -10.72 -10.89
N TYR A 53 7.16 -10.01 -9.95
CA TYR A 53 5.81 -10.37 -9.49
C TYR A 53 4.72 -9.33 -9.81
N GLN A 54 4.69 -8.85 -11.05
CA GLN A 54 3.59 -7.98 -11.55
C GLN A 54 3.41 -6.67 -10.77
N TYR A 55 4.39 -6.25 -9.97
CA TYR A 55 4.35 -4.93 -9.35
C TYR A 55 4.75 -3.87 -10.36
N ARG A 56 3.84 -2.94 -10.63
CA ARG A 56 4.12 -1.75 -11.43
C ARG A 56 4.74 -0.70 -10.51
N PRO A 57 5.84 -0.05 -10.93
CA PRO A 57 6.45 1.01 -10.15
C PRO A 57 5.48 2.18 -10.01
N ILE A 58 5.45 2.79 -8.83
CA ILE A 58 4.72 4.03 -8.56
C ILE A 58 5.75 5.16 -8.50
N LEU A 59 5.60 6.15 -9.38
CA LEU A 59 6.41 7.36 -9.40
C LEU A 59 5.69 8.48 -8.65
N SER A 60 5.51 8.30 -7.32
CA SER A 60 4.90 9.32 -6.46
C SER A 60 5.97 10.00 -5.62
N GLY A 61 5.93 11.32 -5.48
CA GLY A 61 6.75 12.07 -4.52
C GLY A 61 6.13 12.15 -3.11
N ALA A 62 4.90 11.64 -2.93
CA ALA A 62 4.17 11.76 -1.68
C ALA A 62 4.75 10.85 -0.61
N TRP A 63 4.85 11.40 0.60
CA TRP A 63 5.12 10.66 1.82
C TRP A 63 3.85 10.63 2.64
N LEU A 64 3.55 9.49 3.24
CA LEU A 64 2.32 9.19 3.94
C LEU A 64 2.59 8.91 5.41
N THR A 65 1.64 9.28 6.25
CA THR A 65 1.58 8.82 7.65
C THR A 65 1.18 7.35 7.70
N TYR A 66 1.30 6.72 8.86
CA TYR A 66 0.88 5.32 9.02
C TYR A 66 -0.61 5.13 8.71
N ASP A 67 -1.44 6.08 9.14
CA ASP A 67 -2.89 6.05 8.95
C ASP A 67 -3.29 6.25 7.48
N GLU A 68 -2.57 7.09 6.75
CA GLU A 68 -2.75 7.22 5.31
C GLU A 68 -2.34 5.94 4.56
N VAL A 69 -1.26 5.28 5.01
CA VAL A 69 -0.78 4.03 4.40
C VAL A 69 -1.81 2.90 4.52
N ILE A 70 -2.59 2.81 5.61
CA ILE A 70 -3.61 1.77 5.74
C ILE A 70 -4.85 2.02 4.86
N GLN A 71 -5.08 3.27 4.41
CA GLN A 71 -6.26 3.67 3.64
C GLN A 71 -6.01 3.90 2.14
N VAL A 72 -4.79 4.25 1.73
CA VAL A 72 -4.51 4.64 0.33
C VAL A 72 -4.88 3.52 -0.65
N ASP A 73 -5.46 3.85 -1.82
CA ASP A 73 -5.92 2.88 -2.83
C ASP A 73 -6.90 1.81 -2.31
N CYS A 74 -7.55 2.03 -1.15
CA CYS A 74 -8.64 1.18 -0.71
C CYS A 74 -9.96 1.65 -1.30
N PRO A 75 -10.82 0.71 -1.76
CA PRO A 75 -12.18 1.08 -2.11
C PRO A 75 -12.84 1.66 -0.86
N LEU A 76 -13.43 2.84 -0.98
CA LEU A 76 -14.38 3.31 0.01
C LEU A 76 -15.48 2.25 0.05
N LEU A 77 -15.70 1.63 1.21
CA LEU A 77 -16.94 0.90 1.44
C LEU A 77 -18.04 1.96 1.36
N ASP A 78 -18.58 2.19 0.17
CA ASP A 78 -19.81 2.95 0.02
C ASP A 78 -20.83 2.25 0.93
N GLY A 79 -21.29 2.96 1.96
CA GLY A 79 -22.38 2.54 2.83
C GLY A 79 -23.73 2.46 2.09
N ARG A 80 -23.77 1.81 0.92
CA ARG A 80 -24.99 1.45 0.19
C ARG A 80 -25.21 -0.04 0.28
N GLY A 81 -25.53 -0.48 1.48
CA GLY A 81 -26.00 -1.82 1.76
C GLY A 81 -26.91 -1.78 2.96
N SER A 82 -28.08 -1.13 2.84
CA SER A 82 -29.28 -1.34 3.67
C SER A 82 -30.41 -0.40 3.21
N THR A 83 -31.11 -0.75 2.14
CA THR A 83 -32.54 -0.42 2.05
C THR A 83 -33.26 -1.74 1.87
N PRO A 84 -34.07 -2.21 2.84
CA PRO A 84 -35.01 -3.26 2.54
C PRO A 84 -36.02 -2.67 1.54
N ALA A 85 -36.21 -3.37 0.41
CA ALA A 85 -37.35 -3.10 -0.44
C ALA A 85 -38.61 -3.50 0.33
N ASP A 86 -39.61 -2.62 0.31
CA ASP A 86 -40.98 -2.86 0.79
C ASP A 86 -41.59 -4.15 0.23
#